data_AF-A0AAW1R319-F1
#
_entry.id   AF-A0AAW1R319-F1
#
_cell.length_a   1.000
_cell.length_b   1.000
_cell.length_c   1.000
_cell.angle_alpha   90.00
_cell.angle_beta   90.00
_cell.angle_gamma   90.00
#
_symmetry.space_group_name_H-M   'P 1'
#
loop_
_entity.id
_entity.type
_entity.pdbx_description
1 polymer ?
#
loop_
_entity_poly.entity_id
_entity_poly.type
_entity_poly.pdbx_seq_one_letter_code
_entity_poly.pdbx_strand_id
1 'polypeptide(L)'
;MIELQGELERRDAAQPGKDFMFGRITRSATKEGMLELLIGYHLLEGTVVKLKKPLAPAVEYKVVGVVRHKVLFKNRPRALISKPDPTRRG
;
A
#
# COMPACT_ATOMS: atom_id res chain seq x y z
N MET A 1 10.93 -0.29 0.32
CA MET A 1 10.03 0.23 -0.74
C MET A 1 8.71 -0.53 -0.68
N ILE A 2 7.58 0.13 -0.94
CA ILE A 2 6.25 -0.47 -1.04
C ILE A 2 5.79 -0.37 -2.49
N GLU A 3 5.18 -1.42 -3.03
CA GLU A 3 4.60 -1.46 -4.36
C GLU A 3 3.14 -1.91 -4.28
N LEU A 4 2.25 -1.12 -4.87
CA LEU A 4 0.81 -1.37 -4.94
C LEU A 4 0.42 -1.57 -6.40
N GLN A 5 -0.39 -2.59 -6.69
CA GLN A 5 -1.02 -2.72 -8.01
C GLN A 5 -2.37 -1.99 -8.03
N GLY A 6 -2.39 -0.85 -8.71
CA GLY A 6 -3.56 0.02 -8.80
C GLY A 6 -3.18 1.48 -8.55
N GLU A 7 -4.19 2.32 -8.36
CA GLU A 7 -4.02 3.75 -8.10
C GLU A 7 -4.31 4.07 -6.63
N LEU A 8 -3.53 4.97 -6.04
CA LEU A 8 -3.78 5.50 -4.71
C LEU A 8 -4.46 6.87 -4.86
N GLU A 9 -5.75 6.93 -4.60
CA GLU A 9 -6.52 8.17 -4.67
C GLU A 9 -6.45 8.95 -3.36
N ARG A 10 -6.06 10.23 -3.44
CA ARG A 10 -6.14 11.18 -2.33
C ARG A 10 -7.34 12.11 -2.55
N ARG A 11 -8.31 12.09 -1.62
CA ARG A 11 -9.55 12.89 -1.75
C ARG A 11 -9.38 14.37 -1.41
N ASP A 12 -8.34 14.72 -0.66
CA ASP A 12 -8.05 16.06 -0.12
C ASP A 12 -6.84 16.70 -0.81
N ALA A 13 -6.76 16.63 -2.14
CA ALA A 13 -5.64 17.16 -2.95
C ALA A 13 -5.33 18.67 -2.80
N ALA A 14 -6.03 19.38 -1.91
CA ALA A 14 -6.02 20.83 -1.76
C ALA A 14 -4.85 21.42 -0.96
N GLN A 15 -4.00 20.61 -0.29
CA GLN A 15 -2.86 21.15 0.50
C GLN A 15 -1.55 20.42 0.19
N PRO A 16 -0.78 20.91 -0.81
CA PRO A 16 0.59 20.49 -1.04
C PRO A 16 1.45 20.70 0.21
N GLY A 17 2.37 19.76 0.50
CA GLY A 17 3.36 19.91 1.57
C GLY A 17 2.91 19.52 2.98
N LYS A 18 1.66 19.08 3.19
CA LYS A 18 1.25 18.45 4.45
C LYS A 18 1.36 16.94 4.39
N ASP A 19 1.92 16.37 5.45
CA ASP A 19 1.92 14.93 5.70
C ASP A 19 0.48 14.41 5.70
N PHE A 20 0.27 13.31 4.97
CA PHE A 20 -1.03 12.69 4.81
C PHE A 20 -0.94 11.21 5.21
N MET A 21 -1.56 10.86 6.34
CA MET A 21 -1.69 9.47 6.78
C MET A 21 -2.79 8.79 5.96
N PHE A 22 -2.38 8.04 4.93
CA PHE A 22 -3.31 7.33 4.03
C PHE A 22 -3.62 5.89 4.46
N GLY A 23 -2.89 5.34 5.43
CA GLY A 23 -3.09 3.97 5.86
C GLY A 23 -2.12 3.49 6.93
N ARG A 24 -2.24 2.22 7.29
CA ARG A 24 -1.41 1.55 8.30
C ARG A 24 -0.92 0.20 7.81
N ILE A 25 0.36 -0.09 8.04
CA ILE A 25 0.97 -1.40 7.77
C ILE A 25 1.19 -2.13 9.10
N THR A 26 0.76 -3.38 9.17
CA THR A 26 0.99 -4.28 10.30
C THR A 26 1.51 -5.62 9.83
N ARG A 27 2.16 -6.38 10.71
CA ARG A 27 2.38 -7.82 10.47
C ARG A 27 1.03 -8.53 10.54
N SER A 28 0.82 -9.51 9.67
CA SER A 28 -0.38 -10.33 9.78
C SER A 28 -0.34 -11.12 11.08
N ALA A 29 -1.48 -11.13 11.80
CA ALA A 29 -1.63 -11.91 13.02
C ALA A 29 -1.82 -13.41 12.73
N THR A 30 -2.19 -13.77 11.49
CA THR A 30 -2.59 -15.13 11.13
C THR A 30 -1.66 -15.78 10.10
N LYS A 31 -0.87 -15.00 9.37
CA LYS A 31 0.04 -15.50 8.33
C LYS A 31 1.46 -15.01 8.57
N GLU A 32 2.35 -15.93 8.96
CA GLU A 32 3.76 -15.60 9.17
C GLU A 32 4.41 -15.05 7.90
N GLY A 33 5.24 -14.00 8.05
CA GLY A 33 5.93 -13.35 6.93
C GLY A 33 5.05 -12.46 6.04
N MET A 34 3.74 -12.41 6.26
CA MET A 34 2.82 -11.54 5.53
C MET A 34 2.65 -10.19 6.24
N LEU A 35 2.39 -9.16 5.45
CA LEU A 35 2.04 -7.83 5.89
C LEU A 35 0.60 -7.49 5.49
N GLU A 36 -0.07 -6.71 6.32
CA GLU A 36 -1.41 -6.20 6.09
C GLU A 36 -1.35 -4.69 5.96
N LEU A 37 -1.89 -4.15 4.87
CA LEU A 37 -2.03 -2.71 4.63
C LEU A 37 -3.51 -2.35 4.66
N LEU A 38 -3.88 -1.48 5.61
CA LEU A 38 -5.22 -0.91 5.72
C LEU A 38 -5.23 0.50 5.14
N ILE A 39 -6.05 0.73 4.12
CA ILE A 39 -6.31 2.05 3.52
C ILE A 39 -7.82 2.28 3.54
N GLY A 40 -8.29 3.22 4.36
CA GLY A 40 -9.72 3.37 4.64
C GLY A 40 -10.32 2.05 5.15
N TYR A 41 -11.25 1.48 4.39
CA TYR A 41 -11.89 0.18 4.70
C TYR A 41 -11.33 -0.99 3.87
N HIS A 42 -10.28 -0.75 3.10
CA HIS A 42 -9.66 -1.75 2.25
C HIS A 42 -8.46 -2.37 2.95
N LEU A 43 -8.47 -3.69 3.06
CA LEU A 43 -7.36 -4.49 3.54
C LEU A 43 -6.64 -5.15 2.36
N LEU A 44 -5.34 -4.93 2.26
CA LEU A 44 -4.47 -5.58 1.30
C LEU A 44 -3.49 -6.49 2.04
N GLU A 45 -3.29 -7.68 1.51
CA GLU A 45 -2.25 -8.59 1.95
C GLU A 45 -1.01 -8.43 1.06
N GLY A 46 0.17 -8.35 1.67
CA GLY A 46 1.43 -8.17 0.96
C GLY A 46 2.54 -9.06 1.49
N THR A 47 3.54 -9.29 0.65
CA THR A 47 4.73 -10.08 0.97
C THR A 47 5.99 -9.26 0.80
N VAL A 48 7.03 -9.59 1.55
CA VAL A 48 8.39 -9.10 1.27
C VAL A 48 8.99 -9.93 0.13
N VAL A 49 9.41 -9.28 -0.94
CA VAL A 49 10.04 -9.93 -2.08
C VAL A 49 11.44 -9.36 -2.33
N LYS A 50 12.38 -10.25 -2.65
CA LYS A 50 13.72 -9.87 -3.11
C LYS A 50 13.64 -9.36 -4.54
N LEU A 51 14.28 -8.23 -4.81
CA LEU A 51 14.37 -7.70 -6.17
C LEU A 51 15.36 -8.53 -6.98
N LYS A 52 14.98 -8.88 -8.22
CA LYS A 52 15.87 -9.60 -9.16
C LYS A 52 17.13 -8.78 -9.49
N LYS A 53 16.98 -7.46 -9.56
CA LYS A 53 18.07 -6.49 -9.68
C LYS A 53 17.81 -5.36 -8.67
N PRO A 54 18.83 -4.89 -7.93
CA PRO A 54 18.65 -3.73 -7.06
C PRO A 54 18.23 -2.51 -7.87
N LEU A 55 17.39 -1.67 -7.27
CA LEU A 55 16.95 -0.42 -7.91
C LEU A 55 17.88 0.72 -7.52
N ALA A 56 18.30 1.48 -8.52
CA ALA A 56 18.97 2.77 -8.40
C ALA A 56 18.35 3.73 -9.43
N PRO A 57 18.05 4.99 -9.09
CA PRO A 57 17.54 5.96 -10.04
C PRO A 57 18.62 6.31 -11.08
N ALA A 58 18.30 6.24 -12.38
CA ALA A 58 19.27 6.38 -13.48
C ALA A 58 19.05 7.68 -14.28
N VAL A 59 19.74 8.74 -13.86
CA VAL A 59 20.12 10.01 -14.55
C VAL A 59 21.02 10.76 -13.55
N GLU A 60 21.68 11.88 -13.91
CA GLU A 60 22.63 12.65 -13.06
C GLU A 60 22.16 12.89 -11.61
N TYR A 61 22.31 11.90 -10.74
CA TYR A 61 21.75 11.91 -9.39
C TYR A 61 22.74 11.28 -8.41
N LYS A 62 22.79 11.85 -7.21
CA LYS A 62 23.50 11.28 -6.07
C LYS A 62 22.74 10.04 -5.59
N VAL A 63 23.40 8.88 -5.63
CA VAL A 63 22.86 7.65 -5.05
C VAL A 63 22.75 7.82 -3.54
N VAL A 64 21.52 7.84 -3.02
CA VAL A 64 21.23 7.92 -1.58
C VAL A 64 21.11 6.56 -0.91
N GLY A 65 20.87 5.50 -1.68
CA GLY A 65 20.72 4.15 -1.16
C GLY A 65 20.37 3.13 -2.25
N VAL A 66 20.51 1.85 -1.91
CA VAL A 66 20.22 0.71 -2.80
C VAL A 66 19.09 -0.11 -2.21
N VAL A 67 17.97 -0.24 -2.94
CA VAL A 67 16.84 -1.06 -2.50
C VAL A 67 17.04 -2.50 -2.98
N ARG A 68 17.04 -3.46 -2.03
CA ARG A 68 17.18 -4.91 -2.32
C ARG A 68 15.88 -5.70 -2.15
N HIS A 69 14.97 -5.21 -1.31
CA HIS A 69 13.68 -5.84 -1.03
C HIS A 69 12.55 -4.81 -1.17
N LYS A 70 11.38 -5.28 -1.59
CA LYS A 70 10.14 -4.48 -1.57
C LYS A 70 9.04 -5.26 -0.86
N VAL A 71 8.08 -4.53 -0.30
CA VAL A 71 6.79 -5.08 0.10
C VAL A 71 5.85 -4.96 -1.11
N LEU A 72 5.31 -6.07 -1.56
CA LEU A 72 4.42 -6.13 -2.73
C LEU A 72 2.99 -6.46 -2.30
N PHE A 73 2.06 -5.53 -2.57
CA PHE A 73 0.62 -5.74 -2.44
C PHE A 73 0.00 -5.88 -3.84
N LYS A 74 -0.03 -7.11 -4.35
CA LYS A 74 -0.49 -7.43 -5.71
C LYS A 74 -1.92 -7.99 -5.79
N ASN A 75 -2.50 -8.34 -4.64
CA ASN A 75 -3.82 -8.94 -4.59
C ASN A 75 -4.89 -7.85 -4.50
N ARG A 76 -6.10 -8.15 -5.01
CA ARG A 76 -7.23 -7.23 -4.94
C ARG A 76 -7.56 -6.88 -3.48
N PRO A 77 -7.80 -5.59 -3.15
CA PRO A 77 -8.15 -5.19 -1.80
C PRO A 77 -9.48 -5.82 -1.35
N ARG A 78 -9.50 -6.36 -0.12
CA ARG A 78 -10.71 -6.86 0.52
C ARG A 78 -11.38 -5.72 1.29
N ALA A 79 -12.67 -5.50 1.07
CA ALA A 79 -13.44 -4.56 1.89
C ALA A 79 -13.71 -5.18 3.26
N LEU A 80 -13.42 -4.46 4.35
CA LEU A 80 -13.77 -4.88 5.71
C LEU A 80 -15.24 -4.61 6.05
N ILE A 81 -15.87 -3.67 5.34
CA ILE A 81 -17.31 -3.41 5.37
C ILE A 81 -17.82 -3.38 3.93
N SER A 82 -18.94 -4.06 3.65
CA SER A 82 -19.71 -3.75 2.43
C SER A 82 -20.36 -2.38 2.61
N LYS A 83 -20.52 -1.61 1.53
CA LYS A 83 -21.36 -0.41 1.57
C LYS A 83 -22.74 -0.82 2.13
N PRO A 84 -23.37 -0.05 3.04
CA PRO A 84 -24.74 -0.35 3.44
C PRO A 84 -25.61 -0.40 2.19
N ASP A 85 -26.40 -1.47 2.09
CA ASP A 85 -27.32 -1.67 0.99
C ASP A 85 -28.33 -0.51 0.96
N PRO A 86 -28.37 0.32 -0.09
CA PRO A 86 -29.27 1.47 -0.13
C PRO A 86 -30.75 1.06 -0.11
N THR A 87 -31.08 -0.23 -0.27
CA THR A 87 -32.45 -0.74 -0.28
C THR A 87 -33.01 -1.14 1.10
N ARG A 88 -32.21 -1.15 2.18
CA ARG A 88 -32.73 -1.35 3.56
C ARG A 88 -33.12 -0.03 4.24
N ARG A 89 -34.03 0.71 3.59
CA ARG A 89 -34.90 1.71 4.25
C ARG A 89 -36.33 1.43 3.80
N GLY A 90 -36.99 0.55 4.53
CA GLY A 90 -38.39 0.19 4.41
C GLY A 90 -38.88 -0.31 5.76
#